data_AF-A0A2M8T927-F1
#
_entry.id   AF-A0A2M8T927-F1
#
_cell.length_a   1.000
_cell.length_b   1.000
_cell.length_c   1.000
_cell.angle_alpha   90.00
_cell.angle_beta   90.00
_cell.angle_gamma   90.00
#
_symmetry.space_group_name_H-M   'P 1'
#
loop_
_entity.id
_entity.type
_entity.pdbx_description
1 polymer ?
#
loop_
_entity_poly.entity_id
_entity_poly.type
_entity_poly.pdbx_seq_one_letter_code
_entity_poly.pdbx_strand_id
1 'polypeptide(L)'
;MQPRLKDKNINIIIFSEEFNIFMDRELVIILIKNFIDNAIKTCRDGGEICINTYTTRYKIIEIRDNGVGIPNEDIKNIFEPFYMVDKSGIEEIMV
;
A
#
# COMPACT_ATOMS: atom_id res chain seq x y z
N MET A 1 0.14 2.57 -12.69
CA MET A 1 -1.09 2.35 -11.92
C MET A 1 -2.28 1.83 -12.74
N GLN A 2 -2.91 2.61 -13.63
CA GLN A 2 -4.19 2.18 -14.25
C GLN A 2 -4.19 0.87 -15.09
N PRO A 3 -3.12 0.48 -15.80
CA PRO A 3 -3.14 -0.77 -16.58
C PRO A 3 -3.28 -2.01 -15.69
N ARG A 4 -2.44 -2.13 -14.65
CA ARG A 4 -2.41 -3.28 -13.73
C ARG A 4 -3.69 -3.51 -12.94
N LEU A 5 -4.42 -2.44 -12.60
CA LEU A 5 -5.69 -2.54 -11.88
C LEU A 5 -6.78 -3.24 -12.69
N LYS A 6 -6.84 -2.96 -14.00
CA LYS A 6 -7.83 -3.58 -14.90
C LYS A 6 -7.47 -5.03 -15.21
N ASP A 7 -6.19 -5.35 -15.30
CA ASP A 7 -5.72 -6.70 -15.59
C ASP A 7 -5.99 -7.67 -14.42
N LYS A 8 -5.85 -7.19 -13.18
CA LYS A 8 -6.11 -8.00 -11.97
C LYS A 8 -7.54 -7.92 -11.43
N ASN A 9 -8.43 -7.12 -12.02
CA ASN A 9 -9.80 -6.90 -11.53
C ASN A 9 -9.87 -6.56 -10.02
N ILE A 10 -9.00 -5.66 -9.56
CA ILE A 10 -8.91 -5.29 -8.14
C ILE A 10 -10.02 -4.30 -7.78
N ASN A 11 -10.75 -4.60 -6.70
CA ASN A 11 -11.72 -3.67 -6.12
C ASN A 11 -11.01 -2.67 -5.20
N ILE A 12 -11.34 -1.38 -5.32
CA ILE A 12 -10.82 -0.33 -4.44
C ILE A 12 -11.98 0.23 -3.63
N ILE A 13 -11.89 0.10 -2.30
CA ILE A 13 -12.84 0.66 -1.35
C ILE A 13 -12.19 1.84 -0.64
N ILE A 14 -12.89 2.98 -0.59
CA ILE A 14 -12.40 4.19 0.05
C ILE A 14 -13.41 4.64 1.11
N PHE A 15 -12.93 4.76 2.35
CA PHE A 15 -13.62 5.41 3.45
C PHE A 15 -12.81 6.65 3.83
N SER A 16 -13.42 7.83 3.79
CA SER A 16 -12.68 9.08 3.92
C SER A 16 -13.32 10.00 4.95
N GLU A 17 -12.68 10.12 6.12
CA GLU A 17 -12.84 11.27 7.00
C GLU A 17 -11.91 12.39 6.55
N GLU A 18 -12.45 13.59 6.34
CA GLU A 18 -11.66 14.75 5.95
C GLU A 18 -10.88 15.33 7.14
N PHE A 19 -9.59 15.58 6.93
CA PHE A 19 -8.76 16.30 7.89
C PHE A 19 -7.63 17.08 7.21
N ASN A 20 -7.12 18.09 7.93
CA ASN A 20 -5.94 18.85 7.55
C ASN A 20 -4.73 18.41 8.37
N ILE A 21 -3.56 18.39 7.73
CA ILE A 21 -2.26 18.03 8.30
C ILE A 21 -1.20 18.98 7.77
N PHE A 22 -0.24 19.35 8.62
CA PHE A 22 0.88 20.21 8.21
C PHE A 22 2.07 19.33 7.81
N MET A 23 2.35 19.26 6.51
CA MET A 23 3.41 18.42 5.95
C MET A 23 3.76 18.83 4.52
N ASP A 24 4.87 18.31 4.00
CA ASP A 24 5.26 18.49 2.60
C ASP A 24 4.32 17.70 1.68
N ARG A 25 3.57 18.42 0.86
CA ARG A 25 2.56 17.83 -0.03
C ARG A 25 3.17 16.87 -1.06
N GLU A 26 4.34 17.18 -1.60
CA GLU A 26 4.96 16.35 -2.64
C GLU A 26 5.46 15.04 -2.06
N LEU A 27 6.14 15.10 -0.90
CA LEU A 27 6.63 13.90 -0.22
C LEU A 27 5.50 12.98 0.22
N VAL A 28 4.37 13.53 0.71
CA VAL A 28 3.19 12.73 1.09
C VAL A 28 2.57 12.06 -0.12
N ILE A 29 2.48 12.75 -1.26
CA ILE A 29 1.97 12.13 -2.51
C ILE A 29 2.87 10.98 -2.95
N ILE A 30 4.19 11.13 -2.86
CA ILE A 30 5.14 10.06 -3.19
C ILE A 30 4.95 8.88 -2.26
N LEU A 31 4.88 9.12 -0.94
CA LEU A 31 4.69 8.09 0.07
C LEU A 31 3.40 7.28 -0.16
N ILE A 32 2.28 7.97 -0.36
CA ILE A 32 0.98 7.31 -0.61
C ILE A 32 1.02 6.49 -1.90
N LYS A 33 1.63 7.03 -2.97
CA LYS A 33 1.77 6.29 -4.23
C LYS A 33 2.57 5.00 -4.04
N ASN A 34 3.68 5.04 -3.30
CA ASN A 34 4.50 3.86 -3.02
C ASN A 34 3.70 2.77 -2.30
N PHE A 35 2.92 3.14 -1.28
CA PHE A 35 2.09 2.16 -0.56
C PHE A 35 0.97 1.58 -1.44
N ILE A 36 0.28 2.40 -2.24
CA ILE A 36 -0.78 1.89 -3.13
C ILE A 36 -0.16 1.02 -4.24
N ASP A 37 0.98 1.38 -4.80
CA ASP A 37 1.66 0.56 -5.80
C ASP A 37 2.08 -0.79 -5.22
N ASN A 38 2.59 -0.82 -3.99
CA ASN A 38 2.88 -2.08 -3.28
C ASN A 38 1.61 -2.91 -3.08
N ALA A 39 0.52 -2.30 -2.63
CA ALA A 39 -0.76 -2.98 -2.47
C ALA A 39 -1.27 -3.60 -3.79
N ILE A 40 -1.13 -2.91 -4.93
CA ILE A 40 -1.53 -3.44 -6.26
C ILE A 40 -0.65 -4.63 -6.68
N LYS A 41 0.65 -4.57 -6.41
CA LYS A 41 1.59 -5.66 -6.72
C LYS A 41 1.27 -6.91 -5.91
N THR A 42 1.02 -6.77 -4.60
CA THR A 42 0.78 -7.89 -3.68
C THR A 42 -0.63 -8.42 -3.71
N CYS A 43 -1.61 -7.60 -4.11
CA CYS A 43 -3.01 -7.99 -4.20
C CYS A 43 -3.21 -9.12 -5.20
N ARG A 44 -4.11 -10.04 -4.82
CA ARG A 44 -4.53 -11.17 -5.64
C ARG A 44 -5.50 -10.70 -6.74
N ASP A 45 -5.66 -11.52 -7.78
CA ASP A 45 -6.65 -11.28 -8.82
C ASP A 45 -8.07 -11.33 -8.21
N GLY A 46 -8.91 -10.35 -8.55
CA GLY A 46 -10.23 -10.17 -7.92
C GLY A 46 -10.16 -9.72 -6.46
N GLY A 47 -8.97 -9.32 -5.98
CA GLY A 47 -8.74 -8.91 -4.60
C GLY A 47 -9.24 -7.50 -4.29
N GLU A 48 -8.93 -7.04 -3.09
CA GLU A 48 -9.45 -5.78 -2.55
C GLU A 48 -8.33 -4.96 -1.91
N ILE A 49 -8.33 -3.67 -2.21
CA ILE A 49 -7.54 -2.65 -1.53
C ILE A 49 -8.50 -1.69 -0.85
N CYS A 50 -8.37 -1.57 0.47
CA CYS A 50 -9.14 -0.64 1.29
C CYS A 50 -8.23 0.53 1.70
N ILE A 51 -8.68 1.75 1.41
CA ILE A 51 -8.05 2.99 1.83
C ILE A 51 -8.99 3.66 2.83
N ASN A 52 -8.52 3.90 4.04
CA ASN A 52 -9.31 4.48 5.11
C ASN A 52 -8.60 5.68 5.73
N THR A 53 -9.29 6.82 5.85
CA THR A 53 -8.80 7.97 6.61
C THR A 53 -9.73 8.25 7.77
N TYR A 54 -9.15 8.40 8.96
CA TYR A 54 -9.93 8.63 10.19
C TYR A 54 -9.09 9.35 11.26
N THR A 55 -9.78 10.02 12.18
CA THR A 55 -9.16 10.70 13.31
C THR A 55 -9.34 9.90 14.59
N THR A 56 -8.23 9.67 15.29
CA THR A 56 -8.23 9.22 16.68
C THR A 56 -7.52 10.27 17.54
N ARG A 57 -6.54 9.89 18.37
CA ARG A 57 -5.52 10.80 18.88
C ARG A 57 -4.64 11.38 17.75
N TYR A 58 -4.52 10.64 16.65
CA TYR A 58 -3.73 11.01 15.48
C TYR A 58 -4.62 11.01 14.22
N LYS A 59 -4.17 11.72 13.19
CA LYS A 59 -4.73 11.62 11.83
C LYS A 59 -4.13 10.38 11.18
N ILE A 60 -4.97 9.41 10.81
CA ILE A 60 -4.55 8.12 10.28
C ILE A 60 -4.93 8.03 8.80
N ILE A 61 -3.98 7.56 8.00
CA ILE A 61 -4.19 7.08 6.64
C ILE A 61 -3.81 5.60 6.67
N GLU A 62 -4.80 4.73 6.53
CA GLU A 62 -4.64 3.28 6.49
C GLU A 62 -4.81 2.79 5.05
N ILE A 63 -3.86 1.99 4.58
CA ILE A 63 -3.93 1.29 3.29
C ILE A 63 -3.79 -0.20 3.60
N ARG A 64 -4.79 -0.99 3.20
CA ARG A 64 -4.85 -2.42 3.46
C ARG A 64 -5.16 -3.17 2.17
N ASP A 65 -4.40 -4.19 1.85
CA ASP A 65 -4.69 -5.15 0.79
C ASP A 65 -4.97 -6.55 1.36
N ASN A 66 -5.60 -7.42 0.56
CA ASN A 66 -5.81 -8.84 0.87
C ASN A 66 -4.83 -9.76 0.11
N GLY A 67 -3.62 -9.26 -0.15
CA GLY A 67 -2.58 -9.93 -0.89
C GLY A 67 -1.94 -11.13 -0.19
N VAL A 68 -0.72 -11.45 -0.59
CA VAL A 68 0.09 -12.54 -0.01
C VAL A 68 0.70 -12.15 1.35
N GLY A 69 0.75 -10.85 1.65
CA GLY A 69 1.38 -10.32 2.86
C GLY A 69 2.91 -10.36 2.83
N ILE A 70 3.52 -9.95 3.94
CA ILE A 70 4.98 -9.95 4.13
C ILE A 70 5.33 -11.04 5.16
N PRO A 71 6.30 -11.93 4.90
CA PRO A 71 6.73 -12.90 5.89
C PRO A 71 7.26 -12.23 7.17
N ASN A 72 6.97 -12.80 8.34
CA ASN A 72 7.35 -12.20 9.63
C ASN A 72 8.84 -11.90 9.78
N GLU A 73 9.70 -12.72 9.17
CA GLU A 73 11.15 -12.57 9.18
C GLU A 73 11.64 -11.34 8.39
N ASP A 74 10.87 -10.93 7.37
CA ASP A 74 11.17 -9.81 6.47
C ASP A 74 10.65 -8.46 7.00
N ILE A 75 9.63 -8.45 7.85
CA ILE A 75 8.98 -7.22 8.37
C ILE A 75 9.99 -6.20 8.92
N LYS A 76 11.04 -6.67 9.59
CA LYS A 76 12.07 -5.81 10.19
C LYS A 76 13.00 -5.14 9.18
N ASN A 77 13.08 -5.67 7.97
CA ASN A 77 14.03 -5.24 6.94
C ASN A 77 13.35 -4.45 5.81
N ILE A 78 12.01 -4.37 5.76
CA ILE A 78 11.32 -3.77 4.61
C ILE A 78 11.67 -2.30 4.37
N PHE A 79 12.10 -1.57 5.40
CA PHE A 79 12.53 -0.17 5.31
C PHE A 79 14.01 0.00 4.98
N GLU A 80 14.76 -1.09 4.84
CA GLU A 80 16.17 -1.01 4.44
C GLU A 80 16.28 -0.67 2.94
N PRO A 81 17.14 0.27 2.54
CA PRO A 81 17.31 0.62 1.14
C PRO A 81 17.63 -0.61 0.28
N PHE A 82 16.93 -0.72 -0.85
CA PHE A 82 17.07 -1.83 -1.82
C PHE A 82 16.66 -3.21 -1.30
N TYR A 83 16.03 -3.30 -0.12
CA TYR A 83 15.48 -4.57 0.36
C TYR A 83 14.27 -4.98 -0.47
N MET A 84 14.24 -6.25 -0.86
CA MET A 84 13.15 -6.86 -1.60
C MET A 84 12.85 -8.22 -1.01
N VAL A 85 11.57 -8.52 -0.85
CA VAL A 85 11.11 -9.83 -0.40
C VAL A 85 11.11 -10.77 -1.61
N ASP A 86 12.20 -11.53 -1.81
CA ASP A 86 12.33 -12.48 -2.91
C ASP A 86 12.13 -13.92 -2.43
N LYS A 87 10.91 -14.44 -2.62
CA LYS A 87 10.66 -15.88 -2.62
C LYS A 87 9.72 -16.23 -3.78
N SER A 88 10.31 -16.66 -4.90
CA SER A 88 9.67 -17.49 -5.93
C SER A 88 8.35 -16.94 -6.50
N GLY A 89 8.45 -15.99 -7.44
CA GLY A 89 7.32 -15.55 -8.29
C GLY A 89 6.53 -14.35 -7.77
N ILE A 90 7.04 -13.64 -6.77
CA ILE A 90 6.41 -12.46 -6.18
C ILE A 90 6.87 -11.21 -6.95
N GLU A 91 5.94 -10.30 -7.29
CA GLU A 91 6.29 -8.98 -7.80
C GLU A 91 6.93 -8.14 -6.68
N GLU A 92 8.09 -7.54 -6.97
CA GLU A 92 8.97 -6.79 -6.07
C GLU A 92 8.22 -5.79 -5.14
N ILE A 93 8.23 -6.06 -3.82
CA ILE A 93 7.83 -5.12 -2.78
C ILE A 93 9.04 -4.27 -2.41
N MET A 94 8.92 -2.94 -2.56
CA MET A 94 9.94 -1.96 -2.20
C MET A 94 9.27 -0.91 -1.33
N VAL A 95 9.64 -0.83 -0.05
CA VAL A 95 9.08 0.16 0.89
C VAL A 95 10.05 1.32 1.07
#